data_AF-A0A7X3UNE9-F1
#
_entry.id   AF-A0A7X3UNE9-F1
#
_cell.length_a   1.000
_cell.length_b   1.000
_cell.length_c   1.000
_cell.angle_alpha   90.00
_cell.angle_beta   90.00
_cell.angle_gamma   90.00
#
_symmetry.space_group_name_H-M   'P 1'
#
loop_
_entity.id
_entity.type
_entity.pdbx_description
1 polymer ?
#
loop_
_entity_poly.entity_id
_entity_poly.type
_entity_poly.pdbx_seq_one_letter_code
_entity_poly.pdbx_strand_id
1 'polypeptide(L)'
;MNSDTQPWMCSFLAGRIGSADPLARGTEIVHIEAHKGRLYAGNGYWMDNPYTAIPWAQVLAIDSPSDKWRIDHSLGASHLRVTALKSVVFETDDLGNPLSERVNLLLAGSDRRRGVLGMGESNIFTRDDDSGSWVRTTLQSGRGYRCMVRAFFVHRDRVTGVDRIFVSAGQLGIYSGVYDPAQLGKIRWDEASEFGPIVARPMSFAEANGVLYASVGTSVYRRVDGQAPVWEEVYTDDTPYSFEQAGIRGLTAIPSPAGEGESLLFSHTDRIIRMDPKEDYAATVELRIDALLNKAWRRSIRGRSIIAAYSDMVPVTDPVTGQTVHLMGVQSKVNGGQTFGEWYPGAAYLIRYPDLSYRVKEVNGRWKLGDPFLVAIRTIKLSPFSEDAGQFLYFGGFDANFLDAHDTAWIYRAHVDTVLEL
;
A
#
# COMPACT_ATOMS: atom_id res chain seq x y z
N MET A 1 -10.43 -35.84 11.01
CA MET A 1 -10.68 -35.14 12.28
C MET A 1 -9.35 -34.63 12.79
N ASN A 2 -9.12 -33.33 12.65
CA ASN A 2 -8.34 -32.52 13.59
C ASN A 2 -9.09 -31.18 13.65
N SER A 3 -10.00 -31.09 14.61
CA SER A 3 -10.61 -29.86 15.08
C SER A 3 -9.57 -29.08 15.89
N ASP A 4 -9.60 -27.75 15.77
CA ASP A 4 -8.88 -26.76 16.60
C ASP A 4 -7.50 -26.26 16.13
N THR A 5 -7.40 -25.85 14.87
CA THR A 5 -6.58 -24.67 14.53
C THR A 5 -7.50 -23.64 13.90
N GLN A 6 -7.60 -22.43 14.49
CA GLN A 6 -8.28 -21.33 13.80
C GLN A 6 -7.47 -21.03 12.52
N PRO A 7 -8.02 -21.23 11.30
CA PRO A 7 -7.25 -21.08 10.07
C PRO A 7 -6.73 -19.64 9.92
N TRP A 8 -7.49 -18.68 10.41
CA TRP A 8 -7.19 -17.27 10.48
C TRP A 8 -7.16 -16.81 11.94
N MET A 9 -6.12 -16.08 12.32
CA MET A 9 -5.95 -15.53 13.65
C MET A 9 -6.15 -14.02 13.62
N CYS A 10 -7.03 -13.53 14.48
CA CYS A 10 -7.20 -12.10 14.70
C CYS A 10 -5.99 -11.53 15.45
N SER A 11 -5.17 -10.73 14.77
CA SER A 11 -3.99 -10.09 15.37
C SER A 11 -4.32 -8.73 16.00
N PHE A 12 -5.28 -8.00 15.43
CA PHE A 12 -5.70 -6.69 15.93
C PHE A 12 -7.16 -6.40 15.56
N LEU A 13 -7.95 -5.90 16.52
CA LEU A 13 -9.22 -5.22 16.27
C LEU A 13 -9.24 -3.95 17.11
N ALA A 14 -9.39 -2.80 16.45
CA ALA A 14 -9.41 -1.51 17.13
C ALA A 14 -10.41 -1.49 18.29
N GLY A 15 -9.96 -0.97 19.43
CA GLY A 15 -10.77 -0.84 20.65
C GLY A 15 -11.18 -2.16 21.32
N ARG A 16 -10.71 -3.33 20.85
CA ARG A 16 -11.19 -4.64 21.31
C ARG A 16 -10.08 -5.65 21.61
N ILE A 17 -9.27 -6.01 20.60
CA ILE A 17 -8.37 -7.17 20.66
C ILE A 17 -6.99 -6.79 20.16
N GLY A 18 -5.96 -7.40 20.76
CA GLY A 18 -4.62 -7.42 20.18
C GLY A 18 -3.83 -6.13 20.37
N SER A 19 -4.30 -5.21 21.22
CA SER A 19 -3.55 -4.01 21.59
C SER A 19 -3.06 -4.06 23.03
N ALA A 20 -1.83 -3.60 23.26
CA ALA A 20 -1.28 -3.28 24.57
C ALA A 20 -1.72 -1.89 25.06
N ASP A 21 -2.17 -1.02 24.15
CA ASP A 21 -2.54 0.36 24.42
C ASP A 21 -4.02 0.63 24.08
N PRO A 22 -4.85 1.10 25.03
CA PRO A 22 -6.25 1.47 24.77
C PRO A 22 -6.44 2.55 23.69
N LEU A 23 -5.41 3.35 23.39
CA LEU A 23 -5.42 4.38 22.36
C LEU A 23 -5.07 3.87 20.96
N ALA A 24 -4.56 2.65 20.82
CA ALA A 24 -4.32 2.04 19.51
C ALA A 24 -5.66 1.59 18.93
N ARG A 25 -6.29 2.52 18.21
CA ARG A 25 -7.65 2.42 17.67
C ARG A 25 -7.64 2.84 16.20
N GLY A 26 -8.78 3.29 15.70
CA GLY A 26 -8.92 3.87 14.37
C GLY A 26 -9.85 3.08 13.48
N THR A 27 -10.13 3.65 12.32
CA THR A 27 -11.06 3.13 11.35
C THR A 27 -10.39 2.28 10.29
N GLU A 28 -9.09 2.47 10.03
CA GLU A 28 -8.38 1.79 8.95
C GLU A 28 -6.96 1.37 9.37
N ILE A 29 -6.50 0.19 8.94
CA ILE A 29 -5.08 -0.13 8.75
C ILE A 29 -4.77 0.02 7.26
N VAL A 30 -3.93 1.00 6.92
CA VAL A 30 -3.69 1.39 5.52
C VAL A 30 -2.48 0.66 4.94
N HIS A 31 -1.43 0.48 5.76
CA HIS A 31 -0.19 -0.20 5.38
C HIS A 31 0.34 -1.06 6.52
N ILE A 32 0.90 -2.22 6.19
CA ILE A 32 1.74 -3.05 7.06
C ILE A 32 3.10 -3.16 6.38
N GLU A 33 4.17 -2.96 7.14
CA GLU A 33 5.54 -3.02 6.63
C GLU A 33 6.45 -3.77 7.60
N ALA A 34 7.35 -4.56 7.03
CA ALA A 34 8.39 -5.26 7.77
C ALA A 34 9.64 -4.40 7.81
N HIS A 35 10.21 -4.23 9.00
CA HIS A 35 11.44 -3.46 9.16
C HIS A 35 12.27 -4.06 10.30
N LYS A 36 13.51 -4.46 9.98
CA LYS A 36 14.49 -5.02 10.94
C LYS A 36 13.89 -6.10 11.87
N GLY A 37 13.18 -7.07 11.29
CA GLY A 37 12.60 -8.21 12.02
C GLY A 37 11.29 -7.92 12.76
N ARG A 38 10.75 -6.70 12.66
CA ARG A 38 9.48 -6.29 13.28
C ARG A 38 8.42 -5.99 12.23
N LEU A 39 7.15 -6.02 12.64
CA LEU A 39 6.05 -5.47 11.84
C LEU A 39 5.59 -4.14 12.38
N TYR A 40 5.36 -3.22 11.45
CA TYR A 40 4.77 -1.91 11.69
C TYR A 40 3.47 -1.77 10.90
N ALA A 41 2.48 -1.10 11.47
CA ALA A 41 1.20 -0.84 10.81
C ALA A 41 0.84 0.64 10.92
N GLY A 42 0.49 1.25 9.80
CA GLY A 42 -0.02 2.62 9.77
C GLY A 42 -1.54 2.63 9.86
N ASN A 43 -2.10 3.24 10.92
CA ASN A 43 -3.55 3.36 11.06
C ASN A 43 -4.10 4.68 10.49
N GLY A 44 -5.43 4.79 10.53
CA GLY A 44 -6.18 5.96 10.11
C GLY A 44 -7.46 6.16 10.92
N TYR A 45 -7.94 7.39 10.94
CA TYR A 45 -9.20 7.79 11.57
C TYR A 45 -10.16 8.40 10.54
N TRP A 46 -10.01 8.05 9.27
CA TRP A 46 -10.91 8.51 8.22
C TRP A 46 -12.36 8.10 8.53
N MET A 47 -13.27 9.08 8.48
CA MET A 47 -14.69 8.97 8.84
C MET A 47 -15.01 8.66 10.30
N ASP A 48 -14.04 8.86 11.20
CA ASP A 48 -14.27 8.78 12.66
C ASP A 48 -14.85 10.10 13.18
N ASN A 49 -16.16 10.28 12.94
CA ASN A 49 -16.89 11.53 13.23
C ASN A 49 -17.48 11.56 14.66
N PRO A 50 -17.28 12.64 15.44
CA PRO A 50 -16.57 13.86 15.08
C PRO A 50 -15.05 13.75 15.27
N TYR A 51 -14.29 14.26 14.30
CA TYR A 51 -12.82 14.31 14.34
C TYR A 51 -12.21 15.17 15.47
N THR A 52 -13.03 15.82 16.30
CA THR A 52 -12.56 16.57 17.47
C THR A 52 -12.19 15.67 18.65
N ALA A 53 -12.56 14.39 18.62
CA ALA A 53 -12.39 13.46 19.74
C ALA A 53 -11.47 12.27 19.41
N ILE A 54 -10.62 12.39 18.38
CA ILE A 54 -9.77 11.29 17.90
C ILE A 54 -8.29 11.46 18.32
N PRO A 55 -7.56 10.36 18.56
CA PRO A 55 -6.11 10.37 18.82
C PRO A 55 -5.23 10.82 17.64
N TRP A 56 -5.78 10.86 16.42
CA TRP A 56 -5.04 11.03 15.16
C TRP A 56 -4.17 9.82 14.78
N ALA A 57 -3.70 9.79 13.53
CA ALA A 57 -2.99 8.66 12.98
C ALA A 57 -1.71 8.32 13.76
N GLN A 58 -1.40 7.03 13.77
CA GLN A 58 -0.36 6.39 14.53
C GLN A 58 0.35 5.34 13.67
N VAL A 59 1.62 5.10 14.00
CA VAL A 59 2.34 3.89 13.62
C VAL A 59 2.29 2.94 14.80
N LEU A 60 1.77 1.74 14.57
CA LEU A 60 1.71 0.63 15.52
C LEU A 60 2.84 -0.36 15.25
N ALA A 61 3.27 -1.13 16.24
CA ALA A 61 4.31 -2.15 16.08
C ALA A 61 4.07 -3.42 16.91
N ILE A 62 4.61 -4.55 16.43
CA ILE A 62 4.77 -5.82 17.15
C ILE A 62 6.17 -6.40 16.88
N ASP A 63 6.75 -7.07 17.88
CA ASP A 63 8.11 -7.62 17.81
C ASP A 63 8.13 -9.15 17.59
N SER A 64 7.02 -9.82 17.92
CA SER A 64 6.82 -11.26 17.73
C SER A 64 5.36 -11.54 17.32
N PRO A 65 5.07 -12.68 16.64
CA PRO A 65 3.72 -13.07 16.25
C PRO A 65 2.69 -13.17 17.39
N SER A 66 3.14 -13.40 18.62
CA SER A 66 2.29 -13.53 19.82
C SER A 66 2.12 -12.23 20.60
N ASP A 67 2.83 -11.16 20.22
CA ASP A 67 2.76 -9.89 20.91
C ASP A 67 1.46 -9.14 20.62
N LYS A 68 1.16 -8.19 21.51
CA LYS A 68 0.11 -7.22 21.28
C LYS A 68 0.68 -5.98 20.59
N TRP A 69 -0.07 -5.43 19.65
CA TRP A 69 0.25 -4.18 18.99
C TRP A 69 0.35 -3.04 20.00
N ARG A 70 1.39 -2.22 19.86
CA ARG A 70 1.62 -1.02 20.66
C ARG A 70 1.76 0.18 19.75
N ILE A 71 1.49 1.38 20.27
CA ILE A 71 1.80 2.61 19.55
C ILE A 71 3.32 2.81 19.57
N ASP A 72 3.94 2.82 18.40
CA ASP A 72 5.35 3.19 18.23
C ASP A 72 5.48 4.71 18.00
N HIS A 73 4.53 5.31 17.29
CA HIS A 73 4.49 6.75 17.08
C HIS A 73 3.06 7.29 16.92
N SER A 74 2.78 8.46 17.50
CA SER A 74 1.59 9.25 17.20
C SER A 74 1.99 10.45 16.35
N LEU A 75 1.42 10.59 15.14
CA LEU A 75 1.78 11.68 14.21
C LEU A 75 1.29 13.05 14.73
N GLY A 76 0.33 13.05 15.66
CA GLY A 76 -0.21 14.25 16.29
C GLY A 76 -1.30 14.93 15.47
N ALA A 77 -1.79 16.06 15.99
CA ALA A 77 -3.00 16.71 15.50
C ALA A 77 -2.98 17.02 13.98
N SER A 78 -4.15 16.86 13.37
CA SER A 78 -4.43 17.04 11.94
C SER A 78 -3.93 15.95 10.99
N HIS A 79 -3.20 14.94 11.45
CA HIS A 79 -2.79 13.80 10.62
C HIS A 79 -3.85 12.70 10.66
N LEU A 80 -4.65 12.58 9.60
CA LEU A 80 -5.79 11.66 9.59
C LEU A 80 -5.41 10.21 9.37
N ARG A 81 -4.35 9.97 8.58
CA ARG A 81 -3.92 8.65 8.15
C ARG A 81 -2.42 8.59 7.99
N VAL A 82 -1.84 7.42 8.27
CA VAL A 82 -0.55 7.01 7.72
C VAL A 82 -0.81 6.45 6.32
N THR A 83 -0.59 7.27 5.29
CA THR A 83 -0.95 6.97 3.89
C THR A 83 0.18 6.36 3.06
N ALA A 84 1.36 6.21 3.66
CA ALA A 84 2.47 5.42 3.17
C ALA A 84 3.26 4.93 4.38
N LEU A 85 3.76 3.69 4.34
CA LEU A 85 4.70 3.15 5.32
C LEU A 85 5.64 2.23 4.55
N LYS A 86 6.95 2.51 4.55
CA LYS A 86 7.91 1.76 3.75
C LYS A 86 9.26 1.66 4.45
N SER A 87 9.81 0.45 4.47
CA SER A 87 11.21 0.18 4.78
C SER A 87 12.01 0.33 3.49
N VAL A 88 12.96 1.25 3.46
CA VAL A 88 13.77 1.56 2.27
C VAL A 88 15.25 1.33 2.55
N VAL A 89 16.01 1.02 1.51
CA VAL A 89 17.46 0.74 1.61
C VAL A 89 18.22 1.66 0.67
N PHE A 90 19.29 2.27 1.18
CA PHE A 90 20.32 2.97 0.41
C PHE A 90 21.63 2.18 0.51
N GLU A 91 22.34 2.07 -0.60
CA GLU A 91 23.67 1.46 -0.68
C GLU A 91 24.70 2.40 -1.31
N THR A 92 24.27 3.56 -1.82
CA THR A 92 25.15 4.60 -2.38
C THR A 92 24.86 5.97 -1.76
N ASP A 93 25.88 6.83 -1.75
CA ASP A 93 25.79 8.22 -1.32
C ASP A 93 25.25 9.14 -2.43
N ASP A 94 25.26 10.45 -2.18
CA ASP A 94 24.75 11.46 -3.11
C ASP A 94 25.66 11.73 -4.32
N LEU A 95 26.80 11.04 -4.40
CA LEU A 95 27.73 11.02 -5.52
C LEU A 95 27.75 9.68 -6.25
N GLY A 96 26.96 8.69 -5.81
CA GLY A 96 26.89 7.35 -6.37
C GLY A 96 28.00 6.42 -5.89
N ASN A 97 28.80 6.83 -4.88
CA ASN A 97 29.79 5.94 -4.30
C ASN A 97 29.11 4.95 -3.33
N PRO A 98 29.57 3.69 -3.26
CA PRO A 98 29.06 2.74 -2.28
C PRO A 98 29.23 3.25 -0.84
N LEU A 99 28.17 3.12 -0.04
CA LEU A 99 28.23 3.32 1.40
C LEU A 99 29.04 2.19 2.06
N SER A 100 29.70 2.48 3.17
CA SER A 100 30.45 1.47 3.93
C SER A 100 29.55 0.35 4.45
N GLU A 101 28.29 0.68 4.74
CA GLU A 101 27.24 -0.25 5.11
C GLU A 101 25.93 0.17 4.46
N ARG A 102 25.06 -0.81 4.17
CA ARG A 102 23.70 -0.52 3.72
C ARG A 102 22.90 0.18 4.80
N VAL A 103 22.21 1.25 4.43
CA VAL A 103 21.38 2.01 5.35
C VAL A 103 19.92 1.65 5.11
N ASN A 104 19.27 1.12 6.14
CA ASN A 104 17.84 0.78 6.11
C ASN A 104 17.05 1.73 7.01
N LEU A 105 16.13 2.51 6.43
CA LEU A 105 15.26 3.46 7.11
C LEU A 105 13.79 3.03 7.02
N LEU A 106 13.01 3.26 8.07
CA LEU A 106 11.55 3.16 8.03
C LEU A 106 10.94 4.56 7.91
N LEU A 107 10.10 4.76 6.90
CA LEU A 107 9.43 6.02 6.63
C LEU A 107 7.91 5.87 6.70
N ALA A 108 7.25 6.87 7.28
CA ALA A 108 5.81 7.03 7.26
C ALA A 108 5.43 8.36 6.58
N GLY A 109 4.43 8.31 5.72
CA GLY A 109 3.82 9.47 5.06
C GLY A 109 2.43 9.73 5.61
N SER A 110 1.99 11.00 5.61
CA SER A 110 0.69 11.36 6.16
C SER A 110 -0.25 12.06 5.17
N ASP A 111 -1.55 11.85 5.40
CA ASP A 111 -2.64 12.69 4.91
C ASP A 111 -3.05 13.67 6.01
N ARG A 112 -2.56 14.91 5.91
CA ARG A 112 -2.87 15.99 6.84
C ARG A 112 -4.12 16.74 6.37
N ARG A 113 -5.08 16.94 7.26
CA ARG A 113 -6.22 17.84 6.99
C ARG A 113 -5.70 19.23 6.63
N ARG A 114 -6.28 19.81 5.57
CA ARG A 114 -6.04 21.22 5.25
C ARG A 114 -6.43 22.08 6.46
N GLY A 115 -5.49 22.88 6.92
CA GLY A 115 -5.77 23.93 7.90
C GLY A 115 -6.60 25.06 7.28
N VAL A 116 -7.05 26.00 8.13
CA VAL A 116 -7.90 27.15 7.76
C VAL A 116 -7.30 28.01 6.63
N LEU A 117 -5.97 28.01 6.47
CA LEU A 117 -5.25 28.80 5.46
C LEU A 117 -5.08 28.09 4.11
N GLY A 118 -5.62 26.88 3.93
CA GLY A 118 -5.58 26.14 2.66
C GLY A 118 -4.19 25.68 2.21
N MET A 119 -3.16 25.84 3.05
CA MET A 119 -1.82 25.30 2.82
C MET A 119 -1.81 23.81 3.18
N GLY A 120 -1.57 22.96 2.19
CA GLY A 120 -1.30 21.54 2.41
C GLY A 120 0.19 21.33 2.67
N GLU A 121 0.54 20.47 3.62
CA GLU A 121 1.91 20.02 3.85
C GLU A 121 2.03 18.55 3.49
N SER A 122 3.13 18.16 2.84
CA SER A 122 3.50 16.76 2.68
C SER A 122 4.51 16.44 3.78
N ASN A 123 4.02 15.87 4.88
CA ASN A 123 4.85 15.49 6.01
C ASN A 123 5.31 14.03 5.88
N ILE A 124 6.61 13.82 6.14
CA ILE A 124 7.29 12.54 6.14
C ILE A 124 7.91 12.37 7.51
N PHE A 125 7.78 11.18 8.09
CA PHE A 125 8.34 10.83 9.38
C PHE A 125 9.33 9.69 9.16
N THR A 126 10.60 9.90 9.50
CA THR A 126 11.62 8.85 9.45
C THR A 126 11.86 8.33 10.86
N ARG A 127 11.82 7.00 11.03
CA ARG A 127 12.15 6.36 12.28
C ARG A 127 13.66 6.41 12.52
N ASP A 128 14.05 6.82 13.73
CA ASP A 128 15.39 6.58 14.24
C ASP A 128 15.37 5.33 15.11
N ASP A 129 15.93 4.23 14.59
CA ASP A 129 15.89 2.94 15.28
C ASP A 129 16.77 2.88 16.53
N ASP A 130 17.80 3.73 16.62
CA ASP A 130 18.73 3.75 17.74
C ASP A 130 18.05 4.34 18.99
N SER A 131 17.33 5.45 18.81
CA SER A 131 16.60 6.12 19.88
C SER A 131 15.16 5.63 20.03
N GLY A 132 14.62 4.96 19.02
CA GLY A 132 13.19 4.63 18.94
C GLY A 132 12.31 5.86 18.69
N SER A 133 12.87 7.01 18.33
CA SER A 133 12.11 8.24 18.03
C SER A 133 11.75 8.35 16.54
N TRP A 134 10.96 9.37 16.18
CA TRP A 134 10.59 9.67 14.81
C TRP A 134 10.87 11.14 14.49
N VAL A 135 11.53 11.40 13.38
CA VAL A 135 11.91 12.73 12.91
C VAL A 135 11.00 13.14 11.76
N ARG A 136 10.30 14.26 11.92
CA ARG A 136 9.43 14.81 10.87
C ARG A 136 10.21 15.74 9.95
N THR A 137 10.09 15.51 8.65
CA THR A 137 10.47 16.44 7.58
C THR A 137 9.22 16.87 6.80
N THR A 138 9.28 18.02 6.15
CA THR A 138 8.18 18.59 5.35
C THR A 138 8.72 18.99 4.01
N LEU A 139 8.13 18.46 2.93
CA LEU A 139 8.47 18.90 1.58
C LEU A 139 7.99 20.33 1.36
N GLN A 140 8.69 21.08 0.51
CA GLN A 140 8.27 22.41 0.13
C GLN A 140 6.84 22.37 -0.44
N SER A 141 5.95 23.18 0.13
CA SER A 141 4.54 23.22 -0.26
C SER A 141 4.25 24.38 -1.20
N GLY A 142 3.23 24.21 -2.05
CA GLY A 142 2.63 25.29 -2.83
C GLY A 142 1.20 25.58 -2.34
N ARG A 143 0.81 26.86 -2.29
CA ARG A 143 -0.56 27.26 -1.93
C ARG A 143 -1.57 26.66 -2.91
N GLY A 144 -2.69 26.16 -2.39
CA GLY A 144 -3.82 25.66 -3.18
C GLY A 144 -3.74 24.18 -3.56
N TYR A 145 -2.55 23.56 -3.55
CA TYR A 145 -2.37 22.16 -3.90
C TYR A 145 -2.85 21.21 -2.79
N ARG A 146 -3.38 20.06 -3.20
CA ARG A 146 -3.60 18.93 -2.29
C ARG A 146 -2.27 18.23 -2.03
N CYS A 147 -1.75 18.38 -0.82
CA CYS A 147 -0.53 17.72 -0.37
C CYS A 147 -0.88 16.47 0.45
N MET A 148 -0.25 15.34 0.12
CA MET A 148 -0.39 14.06 0.84
C MET A 148 0.71 13.13 0.35
N VAL A 149 1.32 12.40 1.27
CA VAL A 149 2.33 11.39 0.92
C VAL A 149 1.67 10.03 0.70
N ARG A 150 1.74 9.47 -0.51
CA ARG A 150 0.99 8.25 -0.88
C ARG A 150 1.84 7.00 -1.11
N ALA A 151 3.11 7.15 -1.47
CA ALA A 151 4.03 6.05 -1.75
C ALA A 151 5.48 6.54 -1.63
N PHE A 152 6.37 5.61 -1.28
CA PHE A 152 7.83 5.77 -1.30
C PHE A 152 8.45 4.67 -2.15
N PHE A 153 9.56 4.98 -2.82
CA PHE A 153 10.35 4.00 -3.55
C PHE A 153 11.82 4.45 -3.60
N VAL A 154 12.78 3.53 -3.49
CA VAL A 154 14.19 3.84 -3.77
C VAL A 154 14.57 3.20 -5.09
N HIS A 155 15.20 3.98 -5.96
CA HIS A 155 15.71 3.53 -7.24
C HIS A 155 17.13 4.07 -7.43
N ARG A 156 18.03 3.20 -7.91
CA ARG A 156 19.38 3.58 -8.28
C ARG A 156 19.37 4.16 -9.68
N ASP A 157 19.60 5.45 -9.77
CA ASP A 157 19.71 6.13 -11.05
C ASP A 157 20.87 5.53 -11.85
N ARG A 158 20.59 4.92 -13.00
CA ARG A 158 21.58 4.12 -13.74
C ARG A 158 22.66 4.95 -14.43
N VAL A 159 22.47 6.26 -14.54
CA VAL A 159 23.41 7.18 -15.18
C VAL A 159 24.36 7.78 -14.16
N THR A 160 23.84 8.17 -13.00
CA THR A 160 24.60 8.83 -11.92
C THR A 160 25.11 7.84 -10.86
N GLY A 161 24.51 6.66 -10.74
CA GLY A 161 24.82 5.66 -9.72
C GLY A 161 24.21 5.94 -8.35
N VAL A 162 23.49 7.06 -8.18
CA VAL A 162 22.93 7.51 -6.90
C VAL A 162 21.64 6.76 -6.58
N ASP A 163 21.52 6.25 -5.35
CA ASP A 163 20.25 5.81 -4.77
C ASP A 163 19.39 7.01 -4.42
N ARG A 164 18.33 7.19 -5.18
CA ARG A 164 17.34 8.24 -4.94
C ARG A 164 16.10 7.64 -4.32
N ILE A 165 15.62 8.26 -3.24
CA ILE A 165 14.27 8.01 -2.74
C ILE A 165 13.29 8.93 -3.46
N PHE A 166 12.16 8.37 -3.87
CA PHE A 166 11.05 9.05 -4.51
C PHE A 166 9.84 9.03 -3.59
N VAL A 167 9.10 10.13 -3.58
CA VAL A 167 7.88 10.28 -2.79
C VAL A 167 6.80 10.94 -3.62
N SER A 168 5.60 10.35 -3.63
CA SER A 168 4.42 10.96 -4.25
C SER A 168 3.78 11.95 -3.27
N ALA A 169 3.79 13.25 -3.59
CA ALA A 169 3.41 14.36 -2.74
C ALA A 169 2.05 15.00 -3.13
N GLY A 170 1.09 14.20 -3.58
CA GLY A 170 -0.22 14.68 -4.00
C GLY A 170 -0.16 15.42 -5.33
N GLN A 171 -0.79 16.59 -5.43
CA GLN A 171 -0.75 17.42 -6.64
C GLN A 171 0.57 18.15 -6.84
N LEU A 172 1.42 18.20 -5.81
CA LEU A 172 2.79 18.67 -5.99
C LEU A 172 3.62 17.71 -6.85
N GLY A 173 3.14 16.47 -7.03
CA GLY A 173 3.77 15.51 -7.93
C GLY A 173 4.77 14.59 -7.23
N ILE A 174 5.89 14.30 -7.87
CA ILE A 174 6.94 13.42 -7.34
C ILE A 174 8.13 14.27 -6.88
N TYR A 175 8.54 14.10 -5.63
CA TYR A 175 9.80 14.63 -5.13
C TYR A 175 10.81 13.49 -5.06
N SER A 176 12.09 13.83 -5.18
CA SER A 176 13.18 12.91 -4.91
C SER A 176 14.16 13.49 -3.90
N GLY A 177 14.99 12.62 -3.34
CA GLY A 177 16.02 12.98 -2.38
C GLY A 177 17.08 11.90 -2.28
N VAL A 178 18.13 12.18 -1.53
CA VAL A 178 19.28 11.28 -1.35
C VAL A 178 19.51 11.03 0.13
N TYR A 179 20.15 9.91 0.45
CA TYR A 179 20.63 9.67 1.79
C TYR A 179 21.70 10.71 2.17
N ASP A 180 21.49 11.37 3.30
CA ASP A 180 22.46 12.32 3.86
C ASP A 180 22.36 12.22 5.40
N PRO A 181 23.35 11.62 6.09
CA PRO A 181 23.30 11.44 7.54
C PRO A 181 23.33 12.76 8.33
N ALA A 182 23.75 13.87 7.71
CA ALA A 182 23.77 15.18 8.36
C ALA A 182 22.40 15.87 8.35
N GLN A 183 21.44 15.40 7.54
CA GLN A 183 20.10 15.99 7.46
C GLN A 183 19.13 15.37 8.47
N LEU A 184 18.10 16.14 8.81
CA LEU A 184 16.96 15.65 9.57
C LEU A 184 16.30 14.47 8.84
N GLY A 185 16.04 13.39 9.58
CA GLY A 185 15.48 12.17 8.99
C GLY A 185 16.43 11.45 8.02
N LYS A 186 17.71 11.82 8.00
CA LYS A 186 18.79 11.23 7.20
C LYS A 186 18.55 11.29 5.67
N ILE A 187 17.71 12.23 5.21
CA ILE A 187 17.39 12.40 3.80
C ILE A 187 17.48 13.88 3.45
N ARG A 188 18.29 14.20 2.44
CA ARG A 188 18.29 15.51 1.79
C ARG A 188 17.30 15.49 0.63
N TRP A 189 16.13 16.08 0.84
CA TRP A 189 15.13 16.25 -0.20
C TRP A 189 15.51 17.37 -1.15
N ASP A 190 15.22 17.19 -2.44
CA ASP A 190 15.34 18.27 -3.41
C ASP A 190 14.27 19.35 -3.15
N GLU A 191 14.63 20.61 -3.42
CA GLU A 191 13.73 21.75 -3.16
C GLU A 191 12.53 21.76 -4.12
N ALA A 192 12.71 21.26 -5.34
CA ALA A 192 11.67 21.21 -6.36
C ALA A 192 11.15 19.79 -6.60
N SER A 193 9.89 19.69 -7.03
CA SER A 193 9.36 18.44 -7.55
C SER A 193 10.08 18.06 -8.83
N GLU A 194 10.46 16.79 -8.94
CA GLU A 194 11.03 16.21 -10.16
C GLU A 194 9.94 16.00 -11.24
N PHE A 195 8.71 15.71 -10.82
CA PHE A 195 7.55 15.58 -11.72
C PHE A 195 6.31 16.21 -11.13
N GLY A 196 6.08 17.49 -11.43
CA GLY A 196 4.92 18.22 -10.94
C GLY A 196 5.08 19.73 -11.05
N PRO A 197 4.03 20.50 -10.72
CA PRO A 197 2.73 20.05 -10.20
C PRO A 197 1.88 19.32 -11.26
N ILE A 198 1.02 18.40 -10.81
CA ILE A 198 0.16 17.57 -11.67
C ILE A 198 -1.29 17.51 -11.16
N VAL A 199 -2.23 17.25 -12.07
CA VAL A 199 -3.67 17.25 -11.77
C VAL A 199 -4.05 16.03 -10.91
N ALA A 200 -3.70 14.83 -11.38
CA ALA A 200 -3.89 13.58 -10.66
C ALA A 200 -2.66 13.29 -9.82
N ARG A 201 -2.85 12.88 -8.56
CA ARG A 201 -1.74 12.52 -7.68
C ARG A 201 -1.09 11.20 -8.13
N PRO A 202 0.23 11.03 -7.97
CA PRO A 202 0.85 9.72 -8.15
C PRO A 202 0.38 8.75 -7.07
N MET A 203 0.20 7.48 -7.43
CA MET A 203 -0.44 6.48 -6.57
C MET A 203 0.48 5.33 -6.17
N SER A 204 1.42 4.94 -7.03
CA SER A 204 2.33 3.80 -6.81
C SER A 204 3.58 3.96 -7.67
N PHE A 205 4.64 3.26 -7.28
CA PHE A 205 5.91 3.16 -7.98
C PHE A 205 6.27 1.68 -8.16
N ALA A 206 6.97 1.35 -9.23
CA ALA A 206 7.59 0.05 -9.42
C ALA A 206 8.85 0.19 -10.24
N GLU A 207 9.83 -0.70 -10.01
CA GLU A 207 10.98 -0.83 -10.89
C GLU A 207 10.82 -2.12 -11.71
N ALA A 208 10.98 -2.02 -13.02
CA ALA A 208 10.97 -3.17 -13.93
C ALA A 208 12.06 -2.99 -14.99
N ASN A 209 12.84 -4.03 -15.22
CA ASN A 209 14.01 -4.04 -16.12
C ASN A 209 15.00 -2.90 -15.79
N GLY A 210 15.18 -2.61 -14.49
CA GLY A 210 16.03 -1.53 -13.99
C GLY A 210 15.52 -0.12 -14.31
N VAL A 211 14.26 0.06 -14.71
CA VAL A 211 13.65 1.37 -14.97
C VAL A 211 12.59 1.63 -13.92
N LEU A 212 12.60 2.83 -13.33
CA LEU A 212 11.55 3.29 -12.42
C LEU A 212 10.31 3.74 -13.17
N TYR A 213 9.14 3.32 -12.68
CA TYR A 213 7.84 3.72 -13.16
C TYR A 213 6.98 4.30 -12.05
N ALA A 214 6.05 5.17 -12.42
CA ALA A 214 5.04 5.71 -11.52
C ALA A 214 3.65 5.68 -12.17
N SER A 215 2.62 5.37 -11.39
CA SER A 215 1.24 5.51 -11.83
C SER A 215 0.66 6.87 -11.43
N VAL A 216 0.07 7.58 -12.40
CA VAL A 216 -0.51 8.91 -12.21
C VAL A 216 -1.82 9.01 -13.00
N GLY A 217 -2.95 9.11 -12.29
CA GLY A 217 -4.26 9.12 -12.94
C GLY A 217 -4.49 7.84 -13.75
N THR A 218 -4.78 7.96 -15.04
CA THR A 218 -4.95 6.82 -15.95
C THR A 218 -3.68 6.39 -16.66
N SER A 219 -2.54 6.98 -16.32
CA SER A 219 -1.29 6.80 -17.06
C SER A 219 -0.19 6.18 -16.22
N VAL A 220 0.75 5.51 -16.91
CA VAL A 220 2.02 5.05 -16.36
C VAL A 220 3.14 5.84 -17.01
N TYR A 221 4.03 6.37 -16.20
CA TYR A 221 5.20 7.13 -16.62
C TYR A 221 6.47 6.34 -16.31
N ARG A 222 7.45 6.35 -17.22
CA ARG A 222 8.80 5.89 -16.94
C ARG A 222 9.68 7.08 -16.58
N ARG A 223 10.63 6.87 -15.68
CA ARG A 223 11.71 7.82 -15.43
C ARG A 223 12.86 7.55 -16.40
N VAL A 224 13.36 8.61 -17.03
CA VAL A 224 14.63 8.63 -17.75
C VAL A 224 15.70 9.15 -16.80
N ASP A 225 16.66 8.29 -16.48
CA ASP A 225 17.73 8.57 -15.51
C ASP A 225 18.73 9.61 -16.02
N GLY A 226 19.40 10.28 -15.09
CA GLY A 226 20.42 11.28 -15.39
C GLY A 226 20.44 12.45 -14.41
N GLN A 227 21.38 13.37 -14.66
CA GLN A 227 21.51 14.62 -13.89
C GLN A 227 20.31 15.56 -14.06
N ALA A 228 19.60 15.43 -15.18
CA ALA A 228 18.36 16.15 -15.48
C ALA A 228 17.29 15.12 -15.87
N PRO A 229 16.73 14.38 -14.89
CA PRO A 229 15.80 13.31 -15.18
C PRO A 229 14.48 13.86 -15.71
N VAL A 230 13.81 13.06 -16.56
CA VAL A 230 12.47 13.38 -17.08
C VAL A 230 11.54 12.20 -16.91
N TRP A 231 10.24 12.48 -16.83
CA TRP A 231 9.20 11.46 -16.75
C TRP A 231 8.42 11.44 -18.06
N GLU A 232 8.42 10.30 -18.73
CA GLU A 232 7.79 10.10 -20.04
C GLU A 232 6.56 9.20 -19.88
N GLU A 233 5.42 9.63 -20.42
CA GLU A 233 4.23 8.80 -20.48
C GLU A 233 4.47 7.63 -21.44
N VAL A 234 4.27 6.41 -20.98
CA VAL A 234 4.46 5.19 -21.79
C VAL A 234 3.18 4.41 -22.01
N TYR A 235 2.15 4.68 -21.19
CA TYR A 235 0.86 4.05 -21.31
C TYR A 235 -0.21 4.96 -20.72
N THR A 236 -1.39 4.95 -21.34
CA THR A 236 -2.61 5.55 -20.79
C THR A 236 -3.81 4.67 -21.10
N ASP A 237 -4.72 4.58 -20.14
CA ASP A 237 -6.01 3.90 -20.30
C ASP A 237 -7.11 4.95 -20.45
N ASP A 238 -7.93 4.85 -21.50
CA ASP A 238 -8.99 5.80 -21.81
C ASP A 238 -10.23 5.64 -20.91
N THR A 239 -10.28 4.59 -20.10
CA THR A 239 -11.43 4.32 -19.25
C THR A 239 -11.49 5.31 -18.08
N PRO A 240 -12.59 6.07 -17.93
CA PRO A 240 -12.71 7.03 -16.84
C PRO A 240 -12.89 6.31 -15.50
N TYR A 241 -12.32 6.90 -14.45
CA TYR A 241 -12.40 6.40 -13.08
C TYR A 241 -13.18 7.35 -12.17
N SER A 242 -13.77 6.80 -11.09
CA SER A 242 -14.45 7.62 -10.07
C SER A 242 -13.46 8.24 -9.08
N PHE A 243 -13.87 9.30 -8.38
CA PHE A 243 -13.05 9.89 -7.32
C PHE A 243 -12.57 8.86 -6.27
N GLU A 244 -13.37 7.84 -5.98
CA GLU A 244 -13.06 6.75 -5.04
C GLU A 244 -11.89 5.89 -5.56
N GLN A 245 -11.87 5.60 -6.87
CA GLN A 245 -10.84 4.78 -7.52
C GLN A 245 -9.50 5.51 -7.63
N ALA A 246 -9.49 6.81 -7.90
CA ALA A 246 -8.27 7.62 -7.98
C ALA A 246 -7.21 7.13 -9.01
N GLY A 247 -7.62 6.44 -10.08
CA GLY A 247 -6.75 6.03 -11.19
C GLY A 247 -6.12 4.65 -11.04
N ILE A 248 -4.98 4.44 -11.72
CA ILE A 248 -4.18 3.22 -11.73
C ILE A 248 -3.55 2.96 -10.34
N ARG A 249 -3.69 1.73 -9.85
CA ARG A 249 -3.21 1.30 -8.53
C ARG A 249 -2.39 0.02 -8.56
N GLY A 250 -1.59 -0.17 -7.50
CA GLY A 250 -0.86 -1.40 -7.23
C GLY A 250 0.11 -1.78 -8.34
N LEU A 251 0.82 -0.78 -8.88
CA LEU A 251 1.82 -0.99 -9.92
C LEU A 251 2.91 -1.92 -9.36
N THR A 252 3.06 -3.11 -9.94
CA THR A 252 3.95 -4.16 -9.42
C THR A 252 4.69 -4.81 -10.58
N ALA A 253 6.02 -4.91 -10.48
CA ALA A 253 6.81 -5.68 -11.43
C ALA A 253 6.61 -7.18 -11.22
N ILE A 254 6.44 -7.90 -12.32
CA ILE A 254 6.28 -9.35 -12.34
C ILE A 254 7.17 -9.94 -13.44
N PRO A 255 7.59 -11.21 -13.33
CA PRO A 255 8.22 -11.89 -14.47
C PRO A 255 7.31 -11.84 -15.70
N SER A 256 7.90 -11.54 -16.86
CA SER A 256 7.16 -11.52 -18.12
C SER A 256 6.59 -12.91 -18.43
N PRO A 257 5.30 -13.05 -18.74
CA PRO A 257 4.73 -14.32 -19.20
C PRO A 257 5.35 -14.83 -20.51
N ALA A 258 5.98 -13.94 -21.30
CA ALA A 258 6.74 -14.32 -22.49
C ALA A 258 8.15 -14.87 -22.18
N GLY A 259 8.58 -14.83 -20.91
CA GLY A 259 9.81 -15.44 -20.41
C GLY A 259 11.02 -14.49 -20.29
N GLU A 260 11.06 -13.39 -21.04
CA GLU A 260 12.17 -12.43 -20.97
C GLU A 260 11.83 -11.16 -20.18
N GLY A 261 12.63 -10.85 -19.17
CA GLY A 261 12.52 -9.62 -18.39
C GLY A 261 11.25 -9.54 -17.54
N GLU A 262 10.84 -8.31 -17.25
CA GLU A 262 9.73 -8.02 -16.34
C GLU A 262 8.61 -7.24 -17.06
N SER A 263 7.38 -7.54 -16.66
CA SER A 263 6.18 -6.77 -17.00
C SER A 263 5.70 -5.99 -15.78
N LEU A 264 4.79 -5.03 -16.00
CA LEU A 264 4.14 -4.27 -14.95
C LEU A 264 2.67 -4.66 -14.86
N LEU A 265 2.24 -5.11 -13.68
CA LEU A 265 0.86 -5.46 -13.38
C LEU A 265 0.22 -4.34 -12.55
N PHE A 266 -1.01 -3.96 -12.87
CA PHE A 266 -1.74 -2.94 -12.13
C PHE A 266 -3.25 -3.13 -12.22
N SER A 267 -3.98 -2.52 -11.28
CA SER A 267 -5.43 -2.41 -11.35
C SER A 267 -5.84 -1.06 -11.91
N HIS A 268 -6.79 -1.07 -12.84
CA HIS A 268 -7.55 0.11 -13.21
C HIS A 268 -9.02 -0.25 -13.37
N THR A 269 -9.90 0.47 -12.65
CA THR A 269 -11.34 0.21 -12.60
C THR A 269 -11.66 -1.24 -12.19
N ASP A 270 -12.37 -1.96 -13.06
CA ASP A 270 -12.78 -3.36 -12.97
C ASP A 270 -11.76 -4.33 -13.59
N ARG A 271 -10.55 -3.86 -13.94
CA ARG A 271 -9.54 -4.64 -14.67
C ARG A 271 -8.26 -4.82 -13.89
N ILE A 272 -7.64 -5.97 -14.10
CA ILE A 272 -6.20 -6.17 -13.91
C ILE A 272 -5.55 -6.14 -15.30
N ILE A 273 -4.58 -5.25 -15.46
CA ILE A 273 -3.89 -4.98 -16.72
C ILE A 273 -2.41 -5.25 -16.52
N ARG A 274 -1.81 -5.99 -17.46
CA ARG A 274 -0.37 -6.18 -17.58
C ARG A 274 0.13 -5.33 -18.73
N MET A 275 1.18 -4.55 -18.50
CA MET A 275 1.91 -3.79 -19.51
C MET A 275 3.31 -4.39 -19.67
N ASP A 276 3.77 -4.57 -20.91
CA ASP A 276 5.03 -5.22 -21.24
C ASP A 276 6.05 -4.21 -21.79
N PRO A 277 6.98 -3.66 -20.97
CA PRO A 277 7.92 -2.64 -21.42
C PRO A 277 8.79 -3.03 -22.62
N LYS A 278 9.10 -4.32 -22.79
CA LYS A 278 9.91 -4.83 -23.91
C LYS A 278 9.12 -5.00 -25.21
N GLU A 279 7.79 -5.06 -25.14
CA GLU A 279 6.91 -5.22 -26.29
C GLU A 279 6.23 -3.88 -26.61
N ASP A 280 7.03 -2.81 -26.67
CA ASP A 280 6.56 -1.43 -26.90
C ASP A 280 5.39 -1.02 -25.98
N TYR A 281 5.51 -1.39 -24.70
CA TYR A 281 4.49 -1.11 -23.68
C TYR A 281 3.10 -1.70 -24.00
N ALA A 282 3.04 -2.78 -24.78
CA ALA A 282 1.80 -3.49 -25.07
C ALA A 282 1.05 -3.83 -23.77
N ALA A 283 -0.24 -3.52 -23.74
CA ALA A 283 -1.09 -3.75 -22.58
C ALA A 283 -2.10 -4.88 -22.84
N THR A 284 -2.18 -5.82 -21.90
CA THR A 284 -3.10 -6.95 -21.91
C THR A 284 -4.02 -6.87 -20.70
N VAL A 285 -5.33 -6.87 -20.92
CA VAL A 285 -6.31 -7.07 -19.84
C VAL A 285 -6.31 -8.54 -19.45
N GLU A 286 -5.71 -8.87 -18.30
CA GLU A 286 -5.64 -10.25 -17.81
C GLU A 286 -6.94 -10.71 -17.13
N LEU A 287 -7.63 -9.78 -16.46
CA LEU A 287 -8.86 -10.09 -15.73
C LEU A 287 -9.88 -8.95 -15.82
N ARG A 288 -11.14 -9.33 -16.02
CA ARG A 288 -12.32 -8.52 -15.67
C ARG A 288 -12.85 -8.98 -14.31
N ILE A 289 -12.65 -8.15 -13.30
CA ILE A 289 -12.84 -8.48 -11.89
C ILE A 289 -14.33 -8.69 -11.58
N ASP A 290 -15.21 -7.90 -12.18
CA ASP A 290 -16.66 -7.96 -11.96
C ASP A 290 -17.25 -9.36 -12.25
N ALA A 291 -16.85 -9.99 -13.36
CA ALA A 291 -17.29 -11.32 -13.74
C ALA A 291 -16.88 -12.37 -12.70
N LEU A 292 -15.65 -12.26 -12.20
CA LEU A 292 -15.11 -13.17 -11.20
C LEU A 292 -15.83 -13.00 -9.84
N LEU A 293 -16.02 -11.76 -9.40
CA LEU A 293 -16.73 -11.45 -8.15
C LEU A 293 -18.21 -11.84 -8.20
N ASN A 294 -18.90 -11.58 -9.33
CA ASN A 294 -20.29 -11.99 -9.53
C ASN A 294 -20.46 -13.50 -9.32
N LYS A 295 -19.55 -14.30 -9.89
CA LYS A 295 -19.53 -15.76 -9.75
C LYS A 295 -19.22 -16.18 -8.31
N ALA A 296 -18.18 -15.61 -7.70
CA ALA A 296 -17.74 -15.97 -6.36
C ALA A 296 -18.81 -15.66 -5.31
N TRP A 297 -19.34 -14.44 -5.32
CA TRP A 297 -20.30 -13.97 -4.32
C TRP A 297 -21.74 -14.35 -4.64
N ARG A 298 -22.05 -14.80 -5.86
CA ARG A 298 -23.42 -15.08 -6.32
C ARG A 298 -24.34 -13.86 -6.11
N ARG A 299 -23.79 -12.67 -6.33
CA ARG A 299 -24.44 -11.36 -6.16
C ARG A 299 -24.00 -10.48 -7.32
N SER A 300 -24.88 -9.64 -7.83
CA SER A 300 -24.51 -8.68 -8.86
C SER A 300 -23.71 -7.52 -8.28
N ILE A 301 -22.61 -7.17 -8.93
CA ILE A 301 -21.86 -5.94 -8.66
C ILE A 301 -22.72 -4.72 -8.98
N ARG A 302 -22.67 -3.70 -8.12
CA ARG A 302 -23.44 -2.47 -8.28
C ARG A 302 -22.59 -1.34 -8.84
N GLY A 303 -22.86 -0.97 -10.09
CA GLY A 303 -22.13 0.10 -10.78
C GLY A 303 -20.66 -0.25 -11.05
N ARG A 304 -19.85 0.75 -11.41
CA ARG A 304 -18.40 0.60 -11.62
C ARG A 304 -17.62 0.80 -10.31
N SER A 305 -18.02 0.13 -9.24
CA SER A 305 -17.54 0.39 -7.86
C SER A 305 -16.33 -0.42 -7.42
N ILE A 306 -15.61 -1.07 -8.34
CA ILE A 306 -14.51 -1.97 -7.98
C ILE A 306 -13.28 -1.13 -7.66
N ILE A 307 -12.61 -1.50 -6.57
CA ILE A 307 -11.26 -1.04 -6.23
C ILE A 307 -10.45 -2.28 -5.88
N ALA A 308 -9.34 -2.50 -6.58
CA ALA A 308 -8.40 -3.57 -6.30
C ALA A 308 -6.97 -3.04 -6.19
N ALA A 309 -6.08 -3.85 -5.61
CA ALA A 309 -4.66 -3.54 -5.45
C ALA A 309 -4.44 -2.15 -4.81
N TYR A 310 -5.05 -1.94 -3.63
CA TYR A 310 -4.86 -0.71 -2.84
C TYR A 310 -3.38 -0.35 -2.65
N SER A 311 -2.58 -1.37 -2.43
CA SER A 311 -1.12 -1.35 -2.36
C SER A 311 -0.59 -2.30 -3.44
N ASP A 312 0.69 -2.67 -3.34
CA ASP A 312 1.35 -3.59 -4.28
C ASP A 312 0.69 -4.98 -4.28
N MET A 313 0.83 -5.70 -5.39
CA MET A 313 0.39 -7.09 -5.51
C MET A 313 1.46 -8.00 -4.92
N VAL A 314 1.18 -8.61 -3.78
CA VAL A 314 2.21 -9.25 -2.93
C VAL A 314 2.61 -10.60 -3.52
N PRO A 315 3.89 -10.81 -3.91
CA PRO A 315 4.36 -12.11 -4.35
C PRO A 315 4.43 -13.08 -3.16
N VAL A 316 3.94 -14.29 -3.36
CA VAL A 316 3.96 -15.37 -2.38
C VAL A 316 4.36 -16.66 -3.09
N THR A 317 5.31 -17.40 -2.52
CA THR A 317 5.66 -18.72 -3.03
C THR A 317 4.62 -19.72 -2.55
N ASP A 318 3.95 -20.38 -3.49
CA ASP A 318 3.10 -21.53 -3.23
C ASP A 318 3.99 -22.69 -2.73
N PRO A 319 3.82 -23.17 -1.49
CA PRO A 319 4.67 -24.22 -0.93
C PRO A 319 4.47 -25.59 -1.58
N VAL A 320 3.36 -25.83 -2.29
CA VAL A 320 3.10 -27.09 -3.00
C VAL A 320 3.78 -27.11 -4.36
N THR A 321 3.65 -26.02 -5.11
CA THR A 321 4.16 -25.95 -6.50
C THR A 321 5.54 -25.31 -6.62
N GLY A 322 5.98 -24.56 -5.60
CA GLY A 322 7.18 -23.73 -5.63
C GLY A 322 7.03 -22.48 -6.51
N GLN A 323 5.87 -22.25 -7.11
CA GLN A 323 5.64 -21.12 -8.01
C GLN A 323 5.23 -19.85 -7.25
N THR A 324 5.57 -18.69 -7.78
CA THR A 324 5.11 -17.41 -7.23
C THR A 324 3.70 -17.07 -7.69
N VAL A 325 2.78 -16.90 -6.75
CA VAL A 325 1.46 -16.30 -6.94
C VAL A 325 1.44 -14.86 -6.45
N HIS A 326 0.48 -14.05 -6.89
CA HIS A 326 0.36 -12.65 -6.44
C HIS A 326 -0.98 -12.40 -5.76
N LEU A 327 -0.95 -11.85 -4.55
CA LEU A 327 -2.12 -11.54 -3.74
C LEU A 327 -2.45 -10.05 -3.78
N MET A 328 -3.73 -9.72 -3.93
CA MET A 328 -4.17 -8.32 -3.93
C MET A 328 -5.57 -8.18 -3.34
N GLY A 329 -5.75 -7.21 -2.44
CA GLY A 329 -7.07 -6.89 -1.89
C GLY A 329 -8.03 -6.37 -2.97
N VAL A 330 -9.32 -6.67 -2.82
CA VAL A 330 -10.39 -6.18 -3.70
C VAL A 330 -11.63 -5.84 -2.89
N GLN A 331 -12.31 -4.76 -3.27
CA GLN A 331 -13.65 -4.44 -2.78
C GLN A 331 -14.59 -4.06 -3.92
N SER A 332 -15.89 -4.19 -3.67
CA SER A 332 -16.93 -3.69 -4.54
C SER A 332 -18.25 -3.52 -3.80
N LYS A 333 -19.11 -2.63 -4.32
CA LYS A 333 -20.53 -2.61 -3.99
C LYS A 333 -21.25 -3.80 -4.61
N VAL A 334 -22.28 -4.28 -3.93
CA VAL A 334 -23.04 -5.48 -4.28
C VAL A 334 -24.53 -5.27 -4.04
N ASN A 335 -25.37 -5.90 -4.86
CA ASN A 335 -26.83 -5.91 -4.65
C ASN A 335 -27.27 -7.04 -3.72
N GLY A 336 -28.40 -6.82 -3.01
CA GLY A 336 -28.97 -7.76 -2.03
C GLY A 336 -28.09 -7.92 -0.78
N GLY A 337 -28.44 -8.80 0.15
CA GLY A 337 -27.59 -9.20 1.30
C GLY A 337 -27.24 -8.09 2.31
N GLN A 338 -26.56 -8.47 3.40
CA GLN A 338 -26.01 -7.50 4.35
C GLN A 338 -24.71 -6.89 3.79
N THR A 339 -24.52 -5.60 4.04
CA THR A 339 -23.41 -4.78 3.54
C THR A 339 -23.07 -3.68 4.54
N PHE A 340 -21.87 -3.13 4.44
CA PHE A 340 -21.53 -1.84 5.06
C PHE A 340 -21.78 -0.73 4.03
N GLY A 341 -22.94 -0.08 4.10
CA GLY A 341 -23.38 0.92 3.12
C GLY A 341 -23.12 0.52 1.66
N GLU A 342 -23.70 -0.60 1.25
CA GLU A 342 -23.61 -1.22 -0.08
C GLU A 342 -22.31 -1.99 -0.37
N TRP A 343 -21.26 -1.81 0.43
CA TRP A 343 -19.98 -2.50 0.25
C TRP A 343 -19.98 -3.92 0.80
N TYR A 344 -19.37 -4.83 0.04
CA TYR A 344 -19.22 -6.22 0.46
C TYR A 344 -18.32 -6.32 1.72
N PRO A 345 -18.78 -6.99 2.80
CA PRO A 345 -18.10 -6.95 4.09
C PRO A 345 -17.01 -8.02 4.29
N GLY A 346 -16.74 -8.88 3.31
CA GLY A 346 -16.00 -10.13 3.52
C GLY A 346 -14.47 -10.10 3.36
N ALA A 347 -13.80 -8.94 3.38
CA ALA A 347 -12.34 -8.85 3.20
C ALA A 347 -11.81 -9.72 2.04
N ALA A 348 -12.30 -9.45 0.83
CA ALA A 348 -11.95 -10.24 -0.33
C ALA A 348 -10.57 -9.87 -0.91
N TYR A 349 -9.88 -10.88 -1.42
CA TYR A 349 -8.64 -10.74 -2.18
C TYR A 349 -8.63 -11.64 -3.39
N LEU A 350 -7.85 -11.25 -4.39
CA LEU A 350 -7.58 -12.03 -5.59
C LEU A 350 -6.23 -12.74 -5.42
N ILE A 351 -6.16 -13.96 -5.95
CA ILE A 351 -4.92 -14.72 -6.15
C ILE A 351 -4.71 -14.83 -7.64
N ARG A 352 -3.59 -14.30 -8.14
CA ARG A 352 -3.13 -14.48 -9.52
C ARG A 352 -2.10 -15.59 -9.59
N TYR A 353 -2.35 -16.58 -10.43
CA TYR A 353 -1.43 -17.70 -10.67
C TYR A 353 -0.53 -17.44 -11.90
N PRO A 354 0.61 -18.15 -12.03
CA PRO A 354 1.50 -18.04 -13.19
C PRO A 354 0.84 -18.38 -14.52
N ASP A 355 -0.17 -19.26 -14.51
CA ASP A 355 -0.95 -19.65 -15.69
C ASP A 355 -2.00 -18.60 -16.10
N LEU A 356 -1.94 -17.40 -15.50
CA LEU A 356 -2.85 -16.28 -15.69
C LEU A 356 -4.28 -16.54 -15.20
N SER A 357 -4.51 -17.63 -14.46
CA SER A 357 -5.79 -17.84 -13.78
C SER A 357 -5.89 -17.00 -12.51
N TYR A 358 -7.13 -16.68 -12.14
CA TYR A 358 -7.43 -15.91 -10.94
C TYR A 358 -8.47 -16.60 -10.05
N ARG A 359 -8.30 -16.47 -8.74
CA ARG A 359 -9.28 -16.91 -7.74
C ARG A 359 -9.62 -15.78 -6.78
N VAL A 360 -10.82 -15.82 -6.21
CA VAL A 360 -11.27 -14.93 -5.14
C VAL A 360 -11.29 -15.72 -3.85
N LYS A 361 -10.75 -15.13 -2.80
CA LYS A 361 -10.76 -15.65 -1.44
C LYS A 361 -11.12 -14.54 -0.46
N GLU A 362 -11.40 -14.93 0.78
CA GLU A 362 -11.87 -14.03 1.84
C GLU A 362 -11.16 -14.37 3.15
N VAL A 363 -10.83 -13.35 3.95
CA VAL A 363 -10.33 -13.55 5.31
C VAL A 363 -11.44 -14.21 6.14
N ASN A 364 -11.10 -15.27 6.89
CA ASN A 364 -12.06 -16.14 7.59
C ASN A 364 -13.00 -16.94 6.67
N GLY A 365 -12.70 -17.01 5.37
CA GLY A 365 -13.56 -17.66 4.39
C GLY A 365 -14.81 -16.83 4.06
N ARG A 366 -15.77 -17.44 3.36
CA ARG A 366 -16.94 -16.72 2.87
C ARG A 366 -17.75 -16.10 4.00
N TRP A 367 -17.92 -14.77 3.95
CA TRP A 367 -18.65 -13.99 4.94
C TRP A 367 -20.11 -14.46 5.10
N LYS A 368 -20.57 -14.54 6.35
CA LYS A 368 -21.91 -14.95 6.76
C LYS A 368 -22.52 -13.95 7.75
N LEU A 369 -23.84 -13.99 7.87
CA LEU A 369 -24.57 -13.18 8.85
C LEU A 369 -24.03 -13.45 10.27
N GLY A 370 -23.61 -12.38 10.95
CA GLY A 370 -23.01 -12.44 12.28
C GLY A 370 -21.49 -12.25 12.27
N ASP A 371 -20.83 -12.45 11.12
CA ASP A 371 -19.40 -12.17 10.98
C ASP A 371 -19.14 -10.65 11.04
N PRO A 372 -17.98 -10.21 11.55
CA PRO A 372 -17.61 -8.80 11.56
C PRO A 372 -17.55 -8.25 10.13
N PHE A 373 -17.79 -6.94 9.99
CA PHE A 373 -17.55 -6.25 8.73
C PHE A 373 -16.05 -5.97 8.57
N LEU A 374 -15.44 -6.63 7.59
CA LEU A 374 -14.04 -6.51 7.24
C LEU A 374 -13.92 -5.89 5.83
N VAL A 375 -14.58 -4.76 5.59
CA VAL A 375 -14.63 -4.14 4.26
C VAL A 375 -13.22 -3.80 3.79
N ALA A 376 -12.86 -4.35 2.62
CA ALA A 376 -11.59 -4.18 1.91
C ALA A 376 -10.33 -4.66 2.65
N ILE A 377 -9.43 -5.27 1.89
CA ILE A 377 -8.02 -5.43 2.30
C ILE A 377 -7.23 -4.30 1.66
N ARG A 378 -6.60 -3.45 2.48
CA ARG A 378 -5.79 -2.32 2.01
C ARG A 378 -4.31 -2.68 1.90
N THR A 379 -3.86 -3.66 2.69
CA THR A 379 -2.47 -4.08 2.78
C THR A 379 -2.35 -5.56 3.11
N ILE A 380 -1.34 -6.21 2.54
CA ILE A 380 -0.94 -7.58 2.79
C ILE A 380 0.57 -7.56 3.00
N LYS A 381 1.10 -8.31 3.97
CA LYS A 381 2.54 -8.40 4.19
C LYS A 381 2.93 -9.78 4.67
N LEU A 382 4.02 -10.33 4.12
CA LEU A 382 4.66 -11.53 4.65
C LEU A 382 5.26 -11.23 6.03
N SER A 383 5.14 -12.19 6.95
CA SER A 383 5.73 -12.08 8.27
C SER A 383 7.25 -12.04 8.21
N PRO A 384 7.90 -11.11 8.94
CA PRO A 384 9.36 -11.08 9.09
C PRO A 384 9.85 -11.93 10.27
N PHE A 385 8.96 -12.53 11.05
CA PHE A 385 9.30 -13.23 12.28
C PHE A 385 9.90 -14.59 11.99
N SER A 386 10.98 -14.94 12.69
CA SER A 386 11.63 -16.24 12.52
C SER A 386 10.73 -17.38 13.00
N GLU A 387 9.89 -17.13 14.00
CA GLU A 387 8.89 -18.06 14.52
C GLU A 387 7.84 -18.46 13.45
N ASP A 388 7.61 -17.60 12.47
CA ASP A 388 6.67 -17.84 11.38
C ASP A 388 7.32 -18.52 10.17
N ALA A 389 8.65 -18.69 10.17
CA ALA A 389 9.44 -19.34 9.12
C ALA A 389 9.15 -18.85 7.68
N GLY A 390 8.71 -17.60 7.52
CA GLY A 390 8.33 -17.05 6.21
C GLY A 390 7.04 -17.65 5.63
N GLN A 391 6.20 -18.28 6.46
CA GLN A 391 4.99 -18.99 6.03
C GLN A 391 3.69 -18.31 6.46
N PHE A 392 3.75 -17.15 7.12
CA PHE A 392 2.55 -16.42 7.55
C PHE A 392 2.42 -15.07 6.85
N LEU A 393 1.18 -14.70 6.55
CA LEU A 393 0.83 -13.40 6.00
C LEU A 393 -0.10 -12.64 6.94
N TYR A 394 0.06 -11.32 6.97
CA TYR A 394 -0.78 -10.37 7.68
C TYR A 394 -1.59 -9.56 6.68
N PHE A 395 -2.89 -9.41 6.95
CA PHE A 395 -3.87 -8.72 6.14
C PHE A 395 -4.46 -7.59 6.97
N GLY A 396 -4.44 -6.36 6.45
CA GLY A 396 -4.96 -5.17 7.12
C GLY A 396 -6.06 -4.47 6.33
N GLY A 397 -7.08 -4.02 7.04
CA GLY A 397 -8.18 -3.19 6.54
C GLY A 397 -8.62 -2.21 7.62
N PHE A 398 -9.57 -1.31 7.40
CA PHE A 398 -10.80 -1.36 6.60
C PHE A 398 -10.84 -0.18 5.61
N ASP A 399 -11.82 -0.10 4.71
CA ASP A 399 -12.12 1.14 3.96
C ASP A 399 -13.49 1.71 4.34
N ALA A 400 -13.50 2.88 4.97
CA ALA A 400 -14.72 3.52 5.43
C ALA A 400 -15.64 4.00 4.29
N ASN A 401 -15.12 4.13 3.06
CA ASN A 401 -15.90 4.48 1.87
C ASN A 401 -16.86 5.68 2.08
N PHE A 402 -16.40 6.72 2.79
CA PHE A 402 -17.15 7.94 3.10
C PHE A 402 -18.39 7.74 3.99
N LEU A 403 -18.45 6.62 4.71
CA LEU A 403 -19.47 6.33 5.73
C LEU A 403 -18.87 6.48 7.13
N ASP A 404 -19.66 6.96 8.08
CA ASP A 404 -19.23 7.04 9.47
C ASP A 404 -18.76 5.68 9.98
N ALA A 405 -17.58 5.65 10.58
CA ALA A 405 -16.92 4.44 11.06
C ALA A 405 -16.19 4.74 12.37
N HIS A 406 -16.20 3.79 13.29
CA HIS A 406 -15.51 3.88 14.57
C HIS A 406 -14.91 2.52 14.90
N ASP A 407 -13.63 2.49 15.27
CA ASP A 407 -12.93 1.27 15.66
C ASP A 407 -13.10 0.10 14.68
N THR A 408 -13.11 0.40 13.38
CA THR A 408 -13.26 -0.60 12.32
C THR A 408 -11.92 -1.15 11.83
N ALA A 409 -10.78 -0.62 12.27
CA ALA A 409 -9.47 -1.10 11.85
C ALA A 409 -9.21 -2.53 12.34
N TRP A 410 -8.64 -3.36 11.47
CA TRP A 410 -8.40 -4.77 11.76
C TRP A 410 -7.11 -5.29 11.12
N ILE A 411 -6.50 -6.29 11.77
CA ILE A 411 -5.41 -7.10 11.22
C ILE A 411 -5.70 -8.57 11.52
N TYR A 412 -5.73 -9.39 10.48
CA TYR A 412 -5.76 -10.85 10.57
C TYR A 412 -4.48 -11.42 10.01
N ARG A 413 -4.09 -12.61 10.49
CA ARG A 413 -2.96 -13.36 9.93
C ARG A 413 -3.32 -14.83 9.72
N ALA A 414 -2.67 -15.46 8.76
CA ALA A 414 -2.87 -16.88 8.48
C ALA A 414 -1.61 -17.48 7.85
N HIS A 415 -1.48 -18.81 8.00
CA HIS A 415 -0.46 -19.58 7.31
C HIS A 415 -0.72 -19.55 5.79
N VAL A 416 0.32 -19.64 4.98
CA VAL A 416 0.25 -19.57 3.52
C VAL A 416 -0.69 -20.65 2.95
N ASP A 417 -0.70 -21.85 3.51
CA ASP A 417 -1.62 -22.93 3.11
C ASP A 417 -3.09 -22.53 3.28
N THR A 418 -3.43 -21.84 4.39
CA THR A 418 -4.77 -21.31 4.59
C THR A 418 -5.10 -20.21 3.58
N VAL A 419 -4.15 -19.31 3.31
CA VAL A 419 -4.34 -18.17 2.39
C VAL A 419 -4.55 -18.66 0.95
N LEU A 420 -3.84 -19.71 0.55
CA LEU A 420 -3.94 -20.29 -0.79
C LEU A 420 -5.02 -21.37 -0.90
N GLU A 421 -5.55 -21.85 0.24
CA GLU A 421 -6.43 -23.02 0.36
C GLU A 421 -5.85 -24.24 -0.36
N LEU A 422 -4.64 -24.63 0.07
CA LEU A 422 -3.89 -25.79 -0.43
C LEU A 422 -4.33 -27.12 0.18
#